data_AF-A0A352Z6F6-F1
#
_entry.id   AF-A0A352Z6F6-F1
#
_cell.length_a   1.000
_cell.length_b   1.000
_cell.length_c   1.000
_cell.angle_alpha   90.00
_cell.angle_beta   90.00
_cell.angle_gamma   90.00
#
_symmetry.space_group_name_H-M   'P 1'
#
loop_
_entity.id
_entity.type
_entity.pdbx_description
1 polymer ?
#
loop_
_entity_poly.entity_id
_entity_poly.type
_entity_poly.pdbx_seq_one_letter_code
_entity_poly.pdbx_strand_id
1 'polypeptide(L)'
;MDTGMGRLGFTPDRLDKVISRLKEIQNIEIEGLMSHFSSSEKRDEYGMSQYMRFKDAIEKVKGWGIKPKILHMANSGALLNYREAFFSMVRVGISLYGSYPDSGLWGSLGVKQAMKLISKIALIKEFPPGCSLSYGGTFVTQKHTRVAYIPVGYADGYPRALSNKGSVLIKDHRCSIIGRICMDWFLVDVTGYEDIHENEDVILLGQSDTDSITADEIAEVSGTIPYEILCNIAKRAQRIYV
;
A
#
# COMPACT_ATOMS: atom_id res chain seq x y z
N MET A 1 -9.15 -9.98 20.49
CA MET A 1 -8.68 -9.27 21.70
C MET A 1 -8.12 -7.94 21.28
N ASP A 2 -8.43 -6.89 22.03
CA ASP A 2 -7.72 -5.62 21.92
C ASP A 2 -6.64 -5.58 23.00
N THR A 3 -5.38 -5.74 22.60
CA THR A 3 -4.23 -5.69 23.52
C THR A 3 -3.54 -4.32 23.55
N GLY A 4 -4.06 -3.34 22.81
CA GLY A 4 -3.51 -1.98 22.72
C GLY A 4 -3.70 -1.29 21.37
N MET A 5 -4.40 -1.89 20.42
CA MET A 5 -4.70 -1.22 19.13
C MET A 5 -5.82 -0.18 19.29
N GLY A 6 -6.74 -0.39 20.23
CA GLY A 6 -7.84 0.55 20.47
C GLY A 6 -8.95 0.51 19.41
N ARG A 7 -8.94 -0.48 18.50
CA ARG A 7 -9.83 -0.51 17.33
C ARG A 7 -11.07 -1.39 17.54
N LEU A 8 -10.86 -2.70 17.69
CA LEU A 8 -11.92 -3.68 17.83
C LEU A 8 -11.46 -4.83 18.73
N GLY A 9 -12.44 -5.54 19.28
CA GLY A 9 -12.22 -6.67 20.17
C GLY A 9 -12.39 -6.28 21.65
N PHE A 10 -12.49 -7.31 22.49
CA PHE A 10 -12.61 -7.13 23.93
C PHE A 10 -11.24 -6.86 24.56
N THR A 11 -11.23 -5.99 25.55
CA THR A 11 -10.05 -5.72 26.39
C THR A 11 -9.77 -6.90 27.33
N PRO A 12 -8.53 -7.06 27.83
CA PRO A 12 -8.15 -8.22 28.66
C PRO A 12 -8.97 -8.39 29.94
N ASP A 13 -9.48 -7.30 30.52
CA ASP A 13 -10.33 -7.30 31.73
C ASP A 13 -11.74 -7.86 31.46
N ARG A 14 -12.23 -7.80 30.20
CA ARG A 14 -13.55 -8.31 29.83
C ARG A 14 -13.54 -9.78 29.42
N LEU A 15 -12.36 -10.39 29.30
CA LEU A 15 -12.19 -11.72 28.72
C LEU A 15 -13.02 -12.80 29.45
N ASP A 16 -12.99 -12.80 30.79
CA ASP A 16 -13.73 -13.80 31.58
C ASP A 16 -15.24 -13.72 31.36
N LYS A 17 -15.80 -12.49 31.31
CA LYS A 17 -17.22 -12.27 31.03
C LYS A 17 -17.61 -12.74 29.63
N VAL A 18 -16.73 -12.51 28.65
CA VAL A 18 -16.95 -12.94 27.25
C VAL A 18 -16.92 -14.45 27.14
N ILE A 19 -15.91 -15.13 27.71
CA ILE A 19 -15.80 -16.59 27.67
C ILE A 19 -17.00 -17.24 28.38
N SER A 20 -17.41 -16.71 29.54
CA SER A 20 -18.60 -17.19 30.25
C SER A 20 -19.85 -17.15 29.36
N ARG A 21 -20.07 -16.06 28.62
CA ARG A 21 -21.22 -15.94 27.70
C ARG A 21 -21.09 -16.83 26.48
N LEU A 22 -19.90 -16.96 25.90
CA LEU A 22 -19.69 -17.84 24.74
C LEU A 22 -19.97 -19.30 25.09
N LYS A 23 -19.64 -19.74 26.30
CA LYS A 23 -19.94 -21.10 26.79
C LYS A 23 -21.43 -21.39 26.97
N GLU A 24 -22.27 -20.37 27.10
CA GLU A 24 -23.73 -20.54 27.19
C GLU A 24 -24.37 -20.83 25.81
N ILE A 25 -23.61 -20.68 24.70
CA ILE A 25 -24.10 -20.85 23.33
C ILE A 25 -23.74 -22.25 22.83
N GLN A 26 -24.75 -23.08 22.51
CA GLN A 26 -24.56 -24.50 22.18
C GLN A 26 -23.99 -24.78 20.78
N ASN A 27 -24.05 -23.81 19.87
CA ASN A 27 -23.72 -24.01 18.44
C ASN A 27 -22.56 -23.12 17.96
N ILE A 28 -21.66 -22.74 18.88
CA ILE A 28 -20.45 -21.97 18.55
C ILE A 28 -19.24 -22.72 19.10
N GLU A 29 -18.24 -22.93 18.24
CA GLU A 29 -16.90 -23.39 18.64
C GLU A 29 -15.92 -22.21 18.64
N ILE A 30 -15.14 -22.07 19.72
CA ILE A 30 -14.04 -21.11 19.75
C ILE A 30 -12.83 -21.77 19.10
N GLU A 31 -12.71 -21.60 17.78
CA GLU A 31 -11.60 -22.14 16.98
C GLU A 31 -10.27 -21.41 17.26
N GLY A 32 -10.33 -20.11 17.54
CA GLY A 32 -9.14 -19.28 17.60
C GLY A 32 -9.25 -18.03 18.46
N LEU A 33 -8.10 -17.43 18.72
CA LEU A 33 -7.96 -16.14 19.39
C LEU A 33 -6.97 -15.28 18.61
N MET A 34 -7.29 -14.00 18.44
CA MET A 34 -6.43 -13.08 17.72
C MET A 34 -6.25 -11.73 18.41
N SER A 35 -5.12 -11.09 18.13
CA SER A 35 -4.88 -9.68 18.41
C SER A 35 -4.17 -9.01 17.23
N HIS A 36 -3.93 -7.70 17.32
CA HIS A 36 -3.22 -6.91 16.33
C HIS A 36 -2.24 -5.97 17.02
N PHE A 37 -1.01 -5.91 16.53
CA PHE A 37 -0.06 -4.88 16.94
C PHE A 37 -0.54 -3.51 16.44
N SER A 38 -0.28 -2.46 17.21
CA SER A 38 -0.51 -1.08 16.77
C SER A 38 0.69 -0.49 16.03
N SER A 39 1.88 -0.94 16.40
CA SER A 39 3.15 -0.63 15.76
C SER A 39 3.99 -1.90 15.80
N SER A 40 4.13 -2.53 14.64
CA SER A 40 4.88 -3.79 14.47
C SER A 40 6.17 -3.60 13.66
N GLU A 41 6.28 -2.43 13.04
CA GLU A 41 7.33 -2.01 12.12
C GLU A 41 8.62 -1.69 12.88
N LYS A 42 8.51 -1.40 14.17
CA LYS A 42 9.62 -1.27 15.11
C LYS A 42 9.35 -2.13 16.34
N ARG A 43 10.40 -2.76 16.86
CA ARG A 43 10.35 -3.40 18.18
C ARG A 43 10.50 -2.38 19.29
N ASP A 44 9.49 -2.26 20.15
CA ASP A 44 9.53 -1.41 21.34
C ASP A 44 8.83 -2.06 22.57
N GLU A 45 8.90 -1.35 23.71
CA GLU A 45 8.29 -1.77 24.97
C GLU A 45 6.77 -1.91 24.86
N TYR A 46 6.12 -1.03 24.09
CA TYR A 46 4.67 -1.05 23.94
C TYR A 46 4.21 -2.29 23.17
N GLY A 47 4.81 -2.59 22.02
CA GLY A 47 4.53 -3.81 21.26
C GLY A 47 4.81 -5.06 22.09
N MET A 48 5.89 -5.09 22.89
CA MET A 48 6.11 -6.20 23.83
C MET A 48 5.03 -6.32 24.90
N SER A 49 4.50 -5.19 25.40
CA SER A 49 3.35 -5.20 26.32
C SER A 49 2.08 -5.76 25.63
N GLN A 50 1.85 -5.44 24.36
CA GLN A 50 0.74 -6.01 23.59
C GLN A 50 0.89 -7.53 23.45
N TYR A 51 2.10 -8.01 23.14
CA TYR A 51 2.41 -9.44 23.05
C TYR A 51 2.18 -10.17 24.39
N MET A 52 2.69 -9.63 25.50
CA MET A 52 2.51 -10.24 26.82
C MET A 52 1.03 -10.31 27.22
N ARG A 53 0.26 -9.23 27.02
CA ARG A 53 -1.20 -9.24 27.25
C ARG A 53 -1.92 -10.29 26.43
N PHE A 54 -1.49 -10.50 25.18
CA PHE A 54 -2.09 -11.52 24.32
C PHE A 54 -1.73 -12.94 24.80
N LYS A 55 -0.48 -13.16 25.23
CA LYS A 55 -0.05 -14.42 25.84
C LYS A 55 -0.83 -14.74 27.12
N ASP A 56 -1.05 -13.76 27.99
CA ASP A 56 -1.86 -13.93 29.21
C ASP A 56 -3.33 -14.25 28.87
N ALA A 57 -3.88 -13.61 27.83
CA ALA A 57 -5.24 -13.91 27.36
C ALA A 57 -5.35 -15.35 26.84
N ILE A 58 -4.33 -15.87 26.14
CA ILE A 58 -4.29 -17.26 25.69
C ILE A 58 -4.34 -18.22 26.88
N GLU A 59 -3.51 -17.98 27.90
CA GLU A 59 -3.49 -18.84 29.10
C GLU A 59 -4.80 -18.77 29.88
N LYS A 60 -5.43 -17.61 29.98
CA LYS A 60 -6.78 -17.48 30.54
C LYS A 60 -7.81 -18.32 29.78
N VAL A 61 -7.84 -18.22 28.45
CA VAL A 61 -8.76 -19.03 27.61
C VAL A 61 -8.52 -20.53 27.83
N LYS A 62 -7.26 -20.97 27.93
CA LYS A 62 -6.91 -22.36 28.28
C LYS A 62 -7.38 -22.78 29.66
N GLY A 63 -7.27 -21.89 30.65
CA GLY A 63 -7.78 -22.10 32.01
C GLY A 63 -9.29 -22.34 32.07
N TRP A 64 -10.04 -21.77 31.13
CA TRP A 64 -11.46 -22.06 30.94
C TRP A 64 -11.74 -23.40 30.23
N GLY A 65 -10.73 -24.23 29.98
CA GLY A 65 -10.85 -25.53 29.32
C GLY A 65 -11.02 -25.44 27.80
N ILE A 66 -10.88 -24.24 27.20
CA ILE A 66 -10.94 -24.04 25.76
C ILE A 66 -9.52 -24.19 25.20
N LYS A 67 -9.36 -24.94 24.11
CA LYS A 67 -8.07 -25.13 23.45
C LYS A 67 -8.12 -24.56 22.02
N PRO A 68 -7.90 -23.24 21.84
CA PRO A 68 -7.93 -22.64 20.53
C PRO A 68 -6.84 -23.25 19.64
N LYS A 69 -7.21 -23.63 18.42
CA LYS A 69 -6.29 -24.19 17.42
C LYS A 69 -5.56 -23.10 16.66
N ILE A 70 -6.20 -21.94 16.47
CA ILE A 70 -5.68 -20.83 15.68
C ILE A 70 -5.38 -19.63 16.58
N LEU A 71 -4.11 -19.39 16.83
CA LEU A 71 -3.60 -18.25 17.59
C LEU A 71 -2.77 -17.39 16.65
N HIS A 72 -3.12 -16.11 16.52
CA HIS A 72 -2.44 -15.23 15.57
C HIS A 72 -2.47 -13.75 15.96
N MET A 73 -1.31 -13.11 15.89
CA MET A 73 -1.14 -11.70 16.21
C MET A 73 -0.30 -10.96 15.17
N ALA A 74 0.75 -11.61 14.66
CA ALA A 74 1.67 -11.03 13.69
C ALA A 74 0.97 -10.62 12.37
N ASN A 75 1.12 -9.35 12.02
CA ASN A 75 0.88 -8.77 10.70
C ASN A 75 2.21 -8.74 9.90
N SER A 76 2.24 -8.08 8.74
CA SER A 76 3.46 -8.02 7.91
C SER A 76 4.67 -7.39 8.61
N GLY A 77 4.52 -6.32 9.39
CA GLY A 77 5.66 -5.69 10.09
C GLY A 77 6.22 -6.59 11.21
N ALA A 78 5.36 -7.35 11.87
CA ALA A 78 5.77 -8.29 12.92
C ALA A 78 6.64 -9.45 12.40
N LEU A 79 6.66 -9.73 11.08
CA LEU A 79 7.49 -10.79 10.49
C LEU A 79 8.98 -10.63 10.81
N LEU A 80 9.46 -9.40 10.92
CA LEU A 80 10.87 -9.09 11.17
C LEU A 80 11.15 -8.90 12.67
N ASN A 81 10.25 -8.20 13.35
CA ASN A 81 10.52 -7.62 14.67
C ASN A 81 9.98 -8.45 15.85
N TYR A 82 9.05 -9.38 15.59
CA TYR A 82 8.30 -10.11 16.63
C TYR A 82 8.10 -11.58 16.26
N ARG A 83 9.19 -12.33 16.09
CA ARG A 83 9.14 -13.77 15.76
C ARG A 83 8.40 -14.60 16.81
N GLU A 84 8.45 -14.20 18.08
CA GLU A 84 7.70 -14.85 19.16
C GLU A 84 6.17 -14.71 19.01
N ALA A 85 5.69 -13.75 18.22
CA ALA A 85 4.27 -13.48 18.00
C ALA A 85 3.68 -14.23 16.79
N PHE A 86 4.42 -15.18 16.20
CA PHE A 86 3.95 -15.97 15.06
C PHE A 86 2.88 -16.98 15.46
N PHE A 87 2.96 -17.50 16.70
CA PHE A 87 2.02 -18.48 17.24
C PHE A 87 1.73 -19.62 16.23
N SER A 88 0.46 -19.91 15.94
CA SER A 88 0.10 -20.96 14.98
C SER A 88 -0.19 -20.43 13.58
N MET A 89 -0.33 -19.10 13.41
CA MET A 89 -0.58 -18.48 12.11
C MET A 89 -0.14 -17.01 12.10
N VAL A 90 0.41 -16.56 10.97
CA VAL A 90 0.74 -15.15 10.69
C VAL A 90 -0.21 -14.58 9.64
N ARG A 91 -0.50 -13.28 9.69
CA ARG A 91 -1.37 -12.59 8.72
C ARG A 91 -0.57 -11.63 7.84
N VAL A 92 -0.04 -12.13 6.75
CA VAL A 92 0.74 -11.32 5.79
C VAL A 92 -0.22 -10.59 4.85
N GLY A 93 -0.20 -9.25 4.92
CA GLY A 93 -0.99 -8.36 4.08
C GLY A 93 -0.12 -7.72 2.99
N ILE A 94 0.34 -6.49 3.23
CA ILE A 94 1.05 -5.67 2.21
C ILE A 94 2.25 -6.35 1.56
N SER A 95 3.05 -7.08 2.34
CA SER A 95 4.23 -7.78 1.86
C SER A 95 3.91 -8.93 0.91
N LEU A 96 2.69 -9.47 0.94
CA LEU A 96 2.23 -10.43 -0.08
C LEU A 96 2.14 -9.78 -1.47
N TYR A 97 1.88 -8.47 -1.53
CA TYR A 97 1.75 -7.70 -2.77
C TYR A 97 3.03 -6.99 -3.21
N GLY A 98 4.13 -7.26 -2.51
CA GLY A 98 5.44 -6.76 -2.89
C GLY A 98 5.86 -5.44 -2.25
N SER A 99 5.11 -4.95 -1.27
CA SER A 99 5.39 -3.66 -0.61
C SER A 99 5.71 -3.81 0.87
N TYR A 100 6.43 -2.82 1.39
CA TYR A 100 6.91 -2.85 2.77
C TYR A 100 5.86 -2.28 3.72
N PRO A 101 5.80 -2.77 4.98
CA PRO A 101 4.91 -2.18 5.99
C PRO A 101 5.27 -0.75 6.37
N ASP A 102 6.56 -0.39 6.25
CA ASP A 102 7.13 0.91 6.56
C ASP A 102 8.42 1.15 5.76
N SER A 103 8.78 2.41 5.55
CA SER A 103 9.99 2.79 4.80
C SER A 103 11.29 2.42 5.51
N GLY A 104 11.30 2.39 6.85
CA GLY A 104 12.43 1.91 7.64
C GLY A 104 12.74 0.43 7.46
N LEU A 105 11.88 -0.32 6.76
CA LEU A 105 12.03 -1.75 6.48
C LEU A 105 12.42 -2.04 5.02
N TRP A 106 12.72 -1.04 4.20
CA TRP A 106 13.10 -1.28 2.81
C TRP A 106 14.35 -2.17 2.69
N GLY A 107 14.30 -3.13 1.77
CA GLY A 107 15.36 -4.12 1.55
C GLY A 107 15.46 -5.22 2.62
N SER A 108 14.68 -5.13 3.71
CA SER A 108 14.72 -6.14 4.79
C SER A 108 13.95 -7.42 4.47
N LEU A 109 13.09 -7.38 3.45
CA LEU A 109 12.31 -8.51 2.94
C LEU A 109 12.58 -8.67 1.45
N GLY A 110 12.76 -9.90 0.98
CA GLY A 110 12.87 -10.23 -0.45
C GLY A 110 11.52 -10.19 -1.16
N VAL A 111 10.74 -9.13 -0.97
CA VAL A 111 9.42 -8.97 -1.60
C VAL A 111 9.54 -8.45 -3.04
N LYS A 112 8.61 -8.85 -3.89
CA LYS A 112 8.54 -8.43 -5.30
C LYS A 112 7.17 -7.85 -5.60
N GLN A 113 7.12 -6.68 -6.25
CA GLN A 113 5.86 -6.03 -6.63
C GLN A 113 5.00 -6.98 -7.48
N ALA A 114 3.80 -7.30 -6.99
CA ALA A 114 2.88 -8.21 -7.66
C ALA A 114 2.01 -7.50 -8.71
N MET A 115 1.81 -6.19 -8.57
CA MET A 115 0.97 -5.38 -9.46
C MET A 115 1.84 -4.59 -10.44
N LYS A 116 1.40 -4.52 -11.70
CA LYS A 116 1.87 -3.54 -12.69
C LYS A 116 0.66 -2.76 -13.20
N LEU A 117 0.69 -1.43 -13.07
CA LEU A 117 -0.33 -0.53 -13.60
C LEU A 117 0.20 0.13 -14.86
N ILE A 118 -0.49 -0.10 -15.98
CA ILE A 118 -0.07 0.36 -17.30
C ILE A 118 -1.20 1.20 -17.92
N SER A 119 -0.82 2.27 -18.61
CA SER A 119 -1.66 3.04 -19.52
C SER A 119 -0.97 3.17 -20.88
N LYS A 120 -1.48 4.03 -21.75
CA LYS A 120 -0.87 4.36 -23.04
C LYS A 120 -0.78 5.86 -23.24
N ILE A 121 0.14 6.30 -24.08
CA ILE A 121 0.15 7.69 -24.55
C ILE A 121 -1.00 7.86 -25.55
N ALA A 122 -1.98 8.71 -25.22
CA ALA A 122 -3.10 8.95 -26.13
C ALA A 122 -2.78 9.98 -27.21
N LEU A 123 -1.92 10.95 -26.89
CA LEU A 123 -1.60 12.09 -27.74
C LEU A 123 -0.29 12.73 -27.29
N ILE A 124 0.49 13.23 -28.24
CA ILE A 124 1.65 14.08 -27.96
C ILE A 124 1.45 15.46 -28.58
N LYS A 125 1.79 16.51 -27.82
CA LYS A 125 1.80 17.91 -28.31
C LYS A 125 3.12 18.58 -27.99
N GLU A 126 3.45 19.59 -28.77
CA GLU A 126 4.60 20.45 -28.54
C GLU A 126 4.16 21.86 -28.19
N PHE A 127 4.89 22.47 -27.26
CA PHE A 127 4.58 23.80 -26.74
C PHE A 127 5.84 24.66 -26.75
N PRO A 128 5.76 25.92 -27.23
CA PRO A 128 6.84 26.88 -27.05
C PRO A 128 7.02 27.25 -25.56
N PRO A 129 8.09 27.97 -25.20
CA PRO A 129 8.23 28.57 -23.87
C PRO A 129 7.07 29.51 -23.53
N GLY A 130 6.68 29.59 -22.25
CA GLY A 130 5.66 30.50 -21.73
C GLY A 130 4.23 29.95 -21.72
N CYS A 131 4.00 28.70 -22.12
CA CYS A 131 2.68 28.08 -22.10
C CYS A 131 2.34 27.52 -20.72
N SER A 132 1.21 27.94 -20.17
CA SER A 132 0.68 27.44 -18.90
C SER A 132 -0.15 26.17 -19.13
N LEU A 133 0.20 25.08 -18.44
CA LEU A 133 -0.38 23.76 -18.68
C LEU A 133 -1.14 23.21 -17.46
N SER A 134 -2.23 22.47 -17.76
CA SER A 134 -3.17 21.88 -16.79
C SER A 134 -3.86 22.93 -15.89
N TYR A 135 -4.68 22.46 -14.94
CA TYR A 135 -5.50 23.32 -14.09
C TYR A 135 -4.65 24.24 -13.20
N GLY A 136 -5.07 25.51 -13.14
CA GLY A 136 -4.44 26.53 -12.30
C GLY A 136 -3.06 26.95 -12.79
N GLY A 137 -2.61 26.46 -13.95
CA GLY A 137 -1.37 26.90 -14.57
C GLY A 137 -0.12 26.66 -13.74
N THR A 138 -0.11 25.59 -12.94
CA THR A 138 0.97 25.31 -11.97
C THR A 138 2.29 24.93 -12.63
N PHE A 139 2.26 24.60 -13.92
CA PHE A 139 3.45 24.36 -14.74
C PHE A 139 3.42 25.32 -15.92
N VAL A 140 4.54 26.00 -16.14
CA VAL A 140 4.75 26.91 -17.28
C VAL A 140 6.00 26.45 -18.01
N THR A 141 5.88 26.17 -19.31
CA THR A 141 7.00 25.71 -20.13
C THR A 141 8.13 26.75 -20.13
N GLN A 142 9.35 26.33 -19.84
CA GLN A 142 10.53 27.23 -19.85
C GLN A 142 11.32 27.15 -21.16
N LYS A 143 11.09 26.09 -21.93
CA LYS A 143 11.72 25.78 -23.21
C LYS A 143 10.68 25.15 -24.14
N HIS A 144 11.05 24.86 -25.38
CA HIS A 144 10.25 23.97 -26.23
C HIS A 144 10.03 22.65 -25.50
N THR A 145 8.77 22.32 -25.25
CA THR A 145 8.39 21.20 -24.37
C THR A 145 7.47 20.25 -25.13
N ARG A 146 7.85 18.97 -25.18
CA ARG A 146 7.06 17.89 -25.77
C ARG A 146 6.31 17.17 -24.66
N VAL A 147 4.99 17.10 -24.78
CA VAL A 147 4.09 16.70 -23.69
C VAL A 147 3.21 15.52 -24.12
N ALA A 148 3.32 14.42 -23.38
CA ALA A 148 2.47 13.24 -23.54
C ALA A 148 1.22 13.35 -22.64
N TYR A 149 0.07 12.98 -23.20
CA TYR A 149 -1.22 12.97 -22.51
C TYR A 149 -1.61 11.54 -22.15
N ILE A 150 -1.77 11.27 -20.86
CA ILE A 150 -2.03 9.93 -20.33
C ILE A 150 -3.50 9.84 -19.86
N PRO A 151 -4.31 8.89 -20.37
CA PRO A 151 -5.73 8.72 -20.04
C PRO A 151 -5.94 8.02 -18.70
N VAL A 152 -5.32 8.56 -17.65
CA VAL A 152 -5.51 8.14 -16.26
C VAL A 152 -5.60 9.40 -15.40
N GLY A 153 -6.38 9.35 -14.34
CA GLY A 153 -6.44 10.43 -13.38
C GLY A 153 -6.85 9.97 -11.99
N TYR A 154 -7.23 10.92 -11.14
CA TYR A 154 -7.56 10.60 -9.75
C TYR A 154 -8.85 9.78 -9.59
N ALA A 155 -9.74 9.76 -10.59
CA ALA A 155 -10.90 8.85 -10.58
C ALA A 155 -10.53 7.39 -10.90
N ASP A 156 -9.33 7.13 -11.44
CA ASP A 156 -8.74 5.79 -11.56
C ASP A 156 -8.05 5.32 -10.27
N GLY A 157 -7.95 6.20 -9.27
CA GLY A 157 -7.14 5.96 -8.07
C GLY A 157 -5.69 6.43 -8.18
N TYR A 158 -5.30 7.11 -9.25
CA TYR A 158 -3.94 7.65 -9.37
C TYR A 158 -3.79 8.93 -8.53
N PRO A 159 -2.87 9.01 -7.54
CA PRO A 159 -2.94 10.05 -6.54
C PRO A 159 -2.75 11.46 -7.11
N ARG A 160 -3.71 12.35 -6.87
CA ARG A 160 -3.60 13.76 -7.27
C ARG A 160 -2.38 14.45 -6.65
N ALA A 161 -1.91 13.97 -5.49
CA ALA A 161 -0.74 14.47 -4.79
C ALA A 161 0.57 14.36 -5.60
N LEU A 162 0.62 13.50 -6.63
CA LEU A 162 1.76 13.37 -7.55
C LEU A 162 1.89 14.56 -8.53
N SER A 163 0.94 15.50 -8.54
CA SER A 163 0.99 16.71 -9.39
C SER A 163 2.31 17.47 -9.23
N ASN A 164 3.07 17.63 -10.31
CA ASN A 164 4.43 18.23 -10.37
C ASN A 164 5.50 17.52 -9.50
N LYS A 165 5.26 16.29 -9.04
CA LYS A 165 6.18 15.56 -8.15
C LYS A 165 6.48 14.15 -8.61
N GLY A 166 5.47 13.47 -9.17
CA GLY A 166 5.58 12.09 -9.61
C GLY A 166 6.28 11.94 -10.96
N SER A 167 6.51 10.68 -11.31
CA SER A 167 7.04 10.28 -12.61
C SER A 167 6.34 9.02 -13.10
N VAL A 168 6.54 8.71 -14.37
CA VAL A 168 6.10 7.47 -15.02
C VAL A 168 7.28 6.87 -15.80
N LEU A 169 7.24 5.58 -16.13
CA LEU A 169 8.19 5.00 -17.07
C LEU A 169 7.54 4.85 -18.44
N ILE A 170 8.22 5.32 -19.48
CA ILE A 170 7.83 5.16 -20.87
C ILE A 170 9.04 4.57 -21.58
N LYS A 171 8.92 3.33 -22.05
CA LYS A 171 10.06 2.48 -22.41
C LYS A 171 11.03 2.38 -21.21
N ASP A 172 12.28 2.81 -21.38
CA ASP A 172 13.31 2.86 -20.34
C ASP A 172 13.56 4.27 -19.77
N HIS A 173 12.66 5.22 -20.08
CA HIS A 173 12.79 6.61 -19.64
C HIS A 173 11.86 6.91 -18.49
N ARG A 174 12.41 7.46 -17.40
CA ARG A 174 11.63 8.01 -16.30
C ARG A 174 11.26 9.46 -16.61
N CYS A 175 9.99 9.70 -16.91
CA CYS A 175 9.47 10.99 -17.36
C CYS A 175 8.64 11.66 -16.26
N SER A 176 8.83 12.97 -16.05
CA SER A 176 8.18 13.70 -14.97
C SER A 176 6.72 14.06 -15.28
N ILE A 177 5.85 13.96 -14.27
CA ILE A 177 4.49 14.48 -14.33
C ILE A 177 4.55 16.01 -14.20
N ILE A 178 3.92 16.71 -15.15
CA ILE A 178 3.88 18.17 -15.19
C ILE A 178 2.44 18.69 -15.08
N GLY A 179 2.26 19.77 -14.33
CA GLY A 179 0.94 20.30 -14.01
C GLY A 179 0.16 19.41 -13.03
N ARG A 180 -1.14 19.63 -12.97
CA ARG A 180 -2.04 18.88 -12.08
C ARG A 180 -2.54 17.61 -12.75
N ILE A 181 -2.64 16.54 -11.96
CA ILE A 181 -3.41 15.35 -12.32
C ILE A 181 -4.91 15.71 -12.25
N CYS A 182 -5.61 15.49 -13.37
CA CYS A 182 -7.05 15.73 -13.51
C CYS A 182 -7.84 14.45 -13.20
N MET A 183 -9.16 14.49 -13.41
CA MET A 183 -10.04 13.36 -13.11
C MET A 183 -9.67 12.11 -13.92
N ASP A 184 -9.39 12.29 -15.20
CA ASP A 184 -9.18 11.21 -16.17
C ASP A 184 -7.89 11.35 -16.98
N TRP A 185 -7.13 12.43 -16.75
CA TRP A 185 -5.95 12.77 -17.55
C TRP A 185 -4.84 13.39 -16.72
N PHE A 186 -3.58 13.15 -17.11
CA PHE A 186 -2.46 13.98 -16.68
C PHE A 186 -1.43 14.13 -17.80
N LEU A 187 -0.47 15.02 -17.57
CA LEU A 187 0.54 15.41 -18.55
C LEU A 187 1.92 14.95 -18.08
N VAL A 188 2.73 14.51 -19.03
CA VAL A 188 4.10 14.04 -18.80
C VAL A 188 5.04 14.78 -19.74
N ASP A 189 6.15 15.30 -19.20
CA ASP A 189 7.22 15.88 -20.00
C ASP A 189 8.06 14.76 -20.64
N VAL A 190 8.05 14.71 -21.97
CA VAL A 190 8.84 13.76 -22.79
C VAL A 190 9.85 14.49 -23.67
N THR A 191 10.22 15.73 -23.30
CA THR A 191 11.18 16.55 -24.03
C THR A 191 12.56 15.90 -24.04
N GLY A 192 13.15 15.77 -25.23
CA GLY A 192 14.46 15.15 -25.42
C GLY A 192 14.42 13.63 -25.65
N TYR A 193 13.25 13.00 -25.57
CA TYR A 193 13.04 11.60 -25.90
C TYR A 193 12.33 11.48 -27.25
N GLU A 194 13.11 11.45 -28.32
CA GLU A 194 12.59 11.39 -29.70
C GLU A 194 11.93 10.06 -30.05
N ASP A 195 12.31 8.99 -29.35
CA ASP A 195 11.82 7.64 -29.56
C ASP A 195 10.45 7.39 -28.89
N ILE A 196 9.96 8.31 -28.06
CA ILE A 196 8.63 8.20 -27.44
C ILE A 196 7.55 8.63 -28.45
N HIS A 197 6.58 7.75 -28.73
CA HIS A 197 5.48 7.99 -29.66
C HIS A 197 4.11 7.74 -29.02
N GLU A 198 3.04 8.15 -29.70
CA GLU A 198 1.67 7.80 -29.29
C GLU A 198 1.47 6.28 -29.28
N ASN A 199 0.54 5.79 -28.46
CA ASN A 199 0.23 4.38 -28.21
C ASN A 199 1.30 3.54 -27.48
N GLU A 200 2.45 4.14 -27.16
CA GLU A 200 3.46 3.52 -26.29
C GLU A 200 2.90 3.25 -24.90
N ASP A 201 3.36 2.15 -24.29
CA ASP A 201 3.00 1.78 -22.93
C ASP A 201 3.62 2.74 -21.91
N VAL A 202 2.81 3.09 -20.91
CA VAL A 202 3.19 3.97 -19.80
C VAL A 202 3.04 3.19 -18.51
N ILE A 203 4.14 2.89 -17.86
CA ILE A 203 4.15 2.19 -16.58
C ILE A 203 3.98 3.23 -15.47
N LEU A 204 2.83 3.16 -14.82
CA LEU A 204 2.45 4.04 -13.70
C LEU A 204 2.88 3.48 -12.34
N LEU A 205 2.95 2.14 -12.25
CA LEU A 205 3.44 1.35 -11.12
C LEU A 205 3.97 0.03 -11.68
N GLY A 206 5.16 -0.39 -11.29
CA GLY A 206 5.82 -1.62 -11.74
C GLY A 206 7.23 -1.33 -12.27
N GLN A 207 7.77 -2.25 -13.07
CA GLN A 207 9.15 -2.19 -13.57
C GLN A 207 9.22 -2.22 -15.11
N SER A 208 10.17 -1.46 -15.66
CA SER A 208 10.78 -1.66 -16.98
C SER A 208 11.98 -2.61 -16.86
N ASP A 209 12.84 -2.67 -17.88
CA ASP A 209 14.06 -3.49 -17.85
C ASP A 209 15.16 -2.85 -17.00
N THR A 210 15.15 -1.52 -16.85
CA THR A 210 16.23 -0.74 -16.22
C THR A 210 15.80 0.06 -14.99
N ASP A 211 14.50 0.29 -14.78
CA ASP A 211 13.97 1.12 -13.70
C ASP A 211 12.63 0.55 -13.17
N SER A 212 12.18 1.02 -12.01
CA SER A 212 10.92 0.64 -11.39
C SER A 212 10.28 1.79 -10.61
N ILE A 213 8.97 1.92 -10.71
CA ILE A 213 8.15 2.78 -9.86
C ILE A 213 7.34 1.88 -8.94
N THR A 214 7.69 1.85 -7.66
CA THR A 214 7.02 0.98 -6.68
C THR A 214 5.82 1.66 -6.03
N ALA A 215 4.92 0.87 -5.43
CA ALA A 215 3.84 1.45 -4.63
C ALA A 215 4.37 2.25 -3.43
N ASP A 216 5.51 1.83 -2.87
CA ASP A 216 6.20 2.50 -1.77
C ASP A 216 6.72 3.89 -2.19
N GLU A 217 7.33 4.00 -3.38
CA GLU A 217 7.78 5.28 -3.95
C GLU A 217 6.60 6.22 -4.19
N ILE A 218 5.53 5.73 -4.82
CA ILE A 218 4.32 6.53 -5.07
C ILE A 218 3.72 7.04 -3.76
N ALA A 219 3.69 6.17 -2.73
CA ALA A 219 3.18 6.51 -1.42
C ALA A 219 4.02 7.62 -0.75
N GLU A 220 5.34 7.50 -0.78
CA GLU A 220 6.26 8.51 -0.23
C GLU A 220 6.06 9.87 -0.90
N VAL A 221 6.08 9.92 -2.23
CA VAL A 221 5.90 11.18 -3.00
C VAL A 221 4.51 11.79 -2.74
N SER A 222 3.50 10.95 -2.54
CA SER A 222 2.12 11.36 -2.29
C SER A 222 1.83 11.71 -0.83
N GLY A 223 2.75 11.42 0.10
CA GLY A 223 2.55 11.62 1.54
C GLY A 223 1.52 10.65 2.14
N THR A 224 1.50 9.40 1.68
CA THR A 224 0.60 8.34 2.18
C THR A 224 1.37 7.00 2.35
N ILE A 225 0.65 5.88 2.47
CA ILE A 225 1.16 4.53 2.64
C ILE A 225 0.85 3.64 1.41
N PRO A 226 1.67 2.62 1.11
CA PRO A 226 1.47 1.76 -0.07
C PRO A 226 0.14 1.01 -0.06
N TYR A 227 -0.45 0.79 1.12
CA TYR A 227 -1.80 0.24 1.25
C TYR A 227 -2.84 1.10 0.52
N GLU A 228 -2.78 2.43 0.66
CA GLU A 228 -3.73 3.31 -0.03
C GLU A 228 -3.51 3.28 -1.54
N ILE A 229 -2.25 3.23 -1.99
CA ILE A 229 -1.92 3.18 -3.42
C ILE A 229 -2.52 1.92 -4.07
N LEU A 230 -2.26 0.75 -3.49
CA LEU A 230 -2.69 -0.53 -4.06
C LEU A 230 -4.20 -0.76 -3.95
N CYS A 231 -4.83 -0.29 -2.86
CA CYS A 231 -6.27 -0.48 -2.63
C CYS A 231 -7.14 0.52 -3.42
N ASN A 232 -6.62 1.70 -3.76
CA ASN A 232 -7.43 2.75 -4.39
C ASN A 232 -7.56 2.61 -5.91
N ILE A 233 -6.86 1.67 -6.55
CA ILE A 233 -7.01 1.44 -8.00
C ILE A 233 -8.49 1.15 -8.30
N ALA A 234 -9.13 2.05 -9.06
CA ALA A 234 -10.57 2.07 -9.23
C ALA A 234 -11.08 0.86 -10.02
N LYS A 235 -12.35 0.50 -9.85
CA LYS A 235 -12.99 -0.66 -10.52
C LYS A 235 -12.97 -0.58 -12.05
N ARG A 236 -12.85 0.63 -12.64
CA ARG A 236 -12.80 0.83 -14.09
C ARG A 236 -11.50 0.36 -14.75
N ALA A 237 -10.42 0.20 -13.99
CA ALA A 237 -9.20 -0.43 -14.48
C ALA A 237 -9.43 -1.93 -14.73
N GLN A 238 -9.05 -2.43 -15.91
CA GLN A 238 -9.09 -3.87 -16.18
C GLN A 238 -8.01 -4.60 -15.38
N ARG A 239 -8.35 -5.73 -14.76
CA ARG A 239 -7.38 -6.60 -14.07
C ARG A 239 -7.09 -7.81 -14.95
N ILE A 240 -5.80 -8.07 -15.18
CA ILE A 240 -5.31 -9.24 -15.90
C ILE A 240 -4.40 -10.00 -14.93
N TYR A 241 -4.63 -11.30 -14.79
CA TYR A 241 -3.85 -12.18 -13.92
C TYR A 241 -2.90 -13.01 -14.79
N VAL A 242 -1.64 -13.12 -14.36
CA VAL A 242 -0.54 -13.82 -15.05
C VAL A 242 -0.19 -15.09 -14.30
#